data_AF-A0A926HMF3-F1
#
_entry.id   AF-A0A926HMF3-F1
#
_cell.length_a   1.000
_cell.length_b   1.000
_cell.length_c   1.000
_cell.angle_alpha   90.00
_cell.angle_beta   90.00
_cell.angle_gamma   90.00
#
_symmetry.space_group_name_H-M   'P 1'
#
loop_
_entity.id
_entity.type
_entity.pdbx_description
1 polymer ?
#
loop_
_entity_poly.entity_id
_entity_poly.type
_entity_poly.pdbx_seq_one_letter_code
_entity_poly.pdbx_strand_id
1 'polypeptide(L)'
;MNVKIFVSHRIDLNSVAVENDVFFPVRCGAVFDKRPATDMAGDDTGDNISNKRESYCELTVQYWAWKNMQADYYGLCHYRRYLSFLPEDKKRLNEWSNYIVPRLDEDAIHQHQLDDEKGIKGFVANYDVVTMCPVELEKVHRASAYEQYEKDGVRLHIRDLDIMLDIIRERHPDYAEAAEKYIFGKKQYIGNIFIMRKELFFSYSQWLFDILAEFDKRVDMSDYSVEAYRTPGHLGERLFGIYYTWLQMQGGYRLAELPLLCFSDTAPYTTVQPAFGKNCVPIVMSSSQEYAKFCAITLQSLKDCAEPQNNYDIFILQRNIRADTQRRIQKIFEGLPNFSVRFINVKSYIERYNLYESPTISIETYFRLIIPELLGCFDKLLYLDGDLIIKRDVAQLYHTDIGDNWLGAVLDICEAGVTNGYDLKSAQYVKDRMQLRTIWKQFNAGVLVLNNRAFCENFTTRYLLEFAEAGNFRFQDQDALNILCEEHIFWLDPRWNFFADPVDSYRGWVEQYAPRLAYQAFREAAKDPWIIHYAGNEKPWIYPAFEWADEFWSVAAKTAFYPDVLASERTVAAPQPAAQAQGPRVVYSPISEKSRLRSLADMLLPLGSKRRERLKALVPGLTNRIVES
;
A
#
# COMPACT_ATOMS: atom_id res chain seq x y z
N MET A 1 37.77 -13.42 1.23
CA MET A 1 36.91 -13.61 0.05
C MET A 1 36.09 -12.35 -0.13
N ASN A 2 36.28 -11.65 -1.25
CA ASN A 2 35.60 -10.43 -1.62
C ASN A 2 34.41 -10.77 -2.53
N VAL A 3 33.18 -10.61 -2.02
CA VAL A 3 31.94 -10.81 -2.79
C VAL A 3 31.34 -9.44 -3.06
N LYS A 4 31.05 -9.12 -4.31
CA LYS A 4 30.37 -7.88 -4.70
C LYS A 4 29.14 -8.19 -5.54
N ILE A 5 27.97 -7.93 -4.97
CA ILE A 5 26.66 -8.04 -5.62
C ILE A 5 26.22 -6.64 -6.01
N PHE A 6 26.25 -6.34 -7.29
CA PHE A 6 25.86 -5.05 -7.85
C PHE A 6 24.34 -4.93 -7.88
N VAL A 7 23.80 -4.01 -7.08
CA VAL A 7 22.35 -3.78 -6.99
C VAL A 7 21.99 -2.68 -7.98
N SER A 8 21.28 -3.03 -9.04
CA SER A 8 20.89 -2.08 -10.08
C SER A 8 19.72 -1.19 -9.61
N HIS A 9 20.02 0.09 -9.37
CA HIS A 9 19.07 1.12 -8.97
C HIS A 9 18.60 1.96 -10.15
N ARG A 10 17.28 2.15 -10.22
CA ARG A 10 16.62 2.98 -11.22
C ARG A 10 16.81 4.46 -10.90
N ILE A 11 17.29 5.23 -11.87
CA ILE A 11 17.46 6.69 -11.72
C ILE A 11 16.13 7.45 -11.62
N ASP A 12 15.05 6.86 -12.12
CA ASP A 12 13.71 7.44 -12.12
C ASP A 12 12.87 7.06 -10.88
N LEU A 13 13.45 6.31 -9.95
CA LEU A 13 12.83 5.95 -8.67
C LEU A 13 13.75 6.33 -7.51
N ASN A 14 13.15 6.80 -6.42
CA ASN A 14 13.86 6.90 -5.14
C ASN A 14 13.55 5.63 -4.33
N SER A 15 14.57 4.80 -4.09
CA SER A 15 14.42 3.52 -3.42
C SER A 15 15.48 3.35 -2.32
N VAL A 16 15.11 2.74 -1.19
CA VAL A 16 16.04 2.28 -0.15
C VAL A 16 17.13 1.41 -0.79
N ALA A 17 18.38 1.68 -0.44
CA ALA A 17 19.53 0.92 -0.90
C ALA A 17 20.00 0.00 0.24
N VAL A 18 20.14 -1.29 -0.05
CA VAL A 18 20.85 -2.22 0.83
C VAL A 18 22.33 -2.08 0.49
N GLU A 19 23.07 -1.38 1.34
CA GLU A 19 24.50 -1.12 1.15
C GLU A 19 25.32 -1.70 2.29
N ASN A 20 26.26 -2.58 1.95
CA ASN A 20 27.22 -3.16 2.89
C ASN A 20 28.43 -3.74 2.11
N ASP A 21 29.32 -4.50 2.75
CA ASP A 21 30.50 -5.00 2.02
C ASP A 21 30.14 -5.95 0.87
N VAL A 22 28.95 -6.58 0.91
CA VAL A 22 28.47 -7.53 -0.10
C VAL A 22 27.62 -6.84 -1.16
N PHE A 23 26.60 -6.07 -0.77
CA PHE A 23 25.70 -5.38 -1.69
C PHE A 23 26.24 -3.99 -2.04
N PHE A 24 26.46 -3.75 -3.32
CA PHE A 24 27.02 -2.52 -3.87
C PHE A 24 25.99 -1.83 -4.78
N PRO A 25 25.26 -0.82 -4.28
CA PRO A 25 24.28 -0.08 -5.07
C PRO A 25 24.91 0.69 -6.23
N VAL A 26 24.31 0.58 -7.42
CA VAL A 26 24.76 1.30 -8.63
C VAL A 26 23.58 1.94 -9.34
N ARG A 27 23.69 3.23 -9.65
CA ARG A 27 22.73 3.96 -10.49
C ARG A 27 22.86 3.47 -11.92
N CYS A 28 21.82 2.81 -12.40
CA CYS A 28 21.73 2.23 -13.73
C CYS A 28 21.26 3.28 -14.73
N GLY A 29 22.08 3.60 -15.73
CA GLY A 29 21.88 4.72 -16.65
C GLY A 29 22.23 6.06 -16.04
N ALA A 30 23.24 6.11 -15.15
CA ALA A 30 23.64 7.31 -14.43
C ALA A 30 23.93 8.53 -15.33
N VAL A 31 24.29 8.33 -16.60
CA VAL A 31 24.46 9.39 -17.60
C VAL A 31 23.19 10.23 -17.83
N PHE A 32 22.01 9.68 -17.54
CA PHE A 32 20.72 10.37 -17.66
C PHE A 32 20.18 10.89 -16.33
N ASP A 33 20.92 10.69 -15.23
CA ASP A 33 20.47 11.05 -13.90
C ASP A 33 20.55 12.56 -13.69
N LYS A 34 19.38 13.18 -13.45
CA LYS A 34 19.25 14.62 -13.21
C LYS A 34 19.19 14.99 -11.73
N ARG A 35 19.28 14.00 -10.83
CA ARG A 35 19.25 14.24 -9.38
C ARG A 35 20.51 15.03 -8.96
N PRO A 36 20.46 15.75 -7.82
CA PRO A 36 21.65 16.31 -7.20
C PRO A 36 22.74 15.25 -6.99
N ALA A 37 23.99 15.68 -6.83
CA ALA A 37 25.10 14.78 -6.52
C ALA A 37 24.71 13.81 -5.37
N THR A 38 24.95 12.53 -5.61
CA THR A 38 24.59 11.42 -4.72
C THR A 38 25.83 10.56 -4.51
N ASP A 39 25.96 10.01 -3.30
CA ASP A 39 27.09 9.14 -2.95
C ASP A 39 27.00 7.76 -3.61
N MET A 40 25.84 7.41 -4.20
CA MET A 40 25.67 6.15 -4.93
C MET A 40 26.46 6.15 -6.25
N ALA A 41 27.30 5.13 -6.41
CA ALA A 41 28.09 4.92 -7.63
C ALA A 41 27.22 4.92 -8.89
N GLY A 42 27.73 5.48 -9.98
CA GLY A 42 27.08 5.46 -11.29
C GLY A 42 27.76 4.49 -12.24
N ASP A 43 26.97 3.87 -13.12
CA ASP A 43 27.48 3.03 -14.20
C ASP A 43 28.06 3.83 -15.39
N ASP A 44 28.25 5.14 -15.24
CA ASP A 44 28.69 6.11 -16.24
C ASP A 44 30.17 6.52 -16.10
N THR A 45 30.93 5.81 -15.26
CA THR A 45 32.34 6.07 -15.00
C THR A 45 33.24 5.01 -15.64
N GLY A 46 34.49 5.37 -15.97
CA GLY A 46 35.43 4.43 -16.60
C GLY A 46 34.95 3.92 -17.97
N ASP A 47 35.25 2.66 -18.29
CA ASP A 47 34.73 2.00 -19.50
C ASP A 47 33.29 1.54 -19.26
N ASN A 48 32.35 2.10 -20.03
CA ASN A 48 30.93 1.93 -19.77
C ASN A 48 30.03 2.03 -21.00
N ILE A 49 28.79 1.59 -20.81
CA ILE A 49 27.69 1.68 -21.80
C ILE A 49 26.44 2.29 -21.16
N SER A 50 26.58 3.20 -20.20
CA SER A 50 25.46 3.81 -19.46
C SER A 50 24.42 4.43 -20.39
N ASN A 51 24.86 4.99 -21.52
CA ASN A 51 24.01 5.55 -22.57
C ASN A 51 23.10 4.52 -23.26
N LYS A 52 23.36 3.22 -23.14
CA LYS A 52 22.51 2.13 -23.65
C LYS A 52 21.46 1.67 -22.65
N ARG A 53 21.30 2.31 -21.49
CA ARG A 53 20.34 1.95 -20.43
C ARG A 53 18.93 1.65 -20.95
N GLU A 54 18.43 2.43 -21.91
CA GLU A 54 17.05 2.28 -22.41
C GLU A 54 16.81 0.95 -23.12
N SER A 55 17.83 0.34 -23.74
CA SER A 55 17.73 -0.96 -24.41
C SER A 55 18.38 -2.10 -23.61
N TYR A 56 19.54 -1.86 -23.00
CA TYR A 56 20.31 -2.88 -22.26
C TYR A 56 19.88 -3.02 -20.80
N CYS A 57 19.04 -2.12 -20.29
CA CYS A 57 18.54 -2.14 -18.91
C CYS A 57 19.68 -2.33 -17.90
N GLU A 58 19.54 -3.25 -16.93
CA GLU A 58 20.54 -3.54 -15.89
C GLU A 58 21.86 -4.13 -16.39
N LEU A 59 21.95 -4.56 -17.65
CA LEU A 59 23.21 -5.05 -18.22
C LEU A 59 24.25 -3.93 -18.32
N THR A 60 23.84 -2.67 -18.33
CA THR A 60 24.75 -1.52 -18.22
C THR A 60 25.58 -1.56 -16.93
N VAL A 61 24.94 -1.92 -15.80
CA VAL A 61 25.61 -2.13 -14.51
C VAL A 61 26.51 -3.36 -14.56
N GLN A 62 26.09 -4.46 -15.19
CA GLN A 62 26.93 -5.64 -15.38
C GLN A 62 28.19 -5.32 -16.19
N TYR A 63 28.04 -4.58 -17.29
CA TYR A 63 29.16 -4.16 -18.14
C TYR A 63 30.15 -3.29 -17.35
N TRP A 64 29.62 -2.30 -16.64
CA TRP A 64 30.42 -1.42 -15.81
C TRP A 64 31.19 -2.20 -14.73
N ALA A 65 30.53 -3.14 -14.05
CA ALA A 65 31.18 -4.01 -13.07
C ALA A 65 32.29 -4.87 -13.69
N TRP A 66 32.05 -5.42 -14.89
CA TRP A 66 33.02 -6.22 -15.63
C TRP A 66 34.29 -5.43 -15.99
N LYS A 67 34.15 -4.16 -16.38
CA LYS A 67 35.29 -3.34 -16.81
C LYS A 67 36.02 -2.64 -15.68
N ASN A 68 35.32 -2.28 -14.61
CA ASN A 68 35.82 -1.32 -13.63
C ASN A 68 36.04 -1.90 -12.23
N MET A 69 35.51 -3.08 -11.91
CA MET A 69 35.52 -3.61 -10.54
C MET A 69 36.45 -4.81 -10.37
N GLN A 70 36.86 -5.06 -9.12
CA GLN A 70 37.67 -6.21 -8.71
C GLN A 70 37.06 -6.90 -7.49
N ALA A 71 36.66 -8.16 -7.65
CA ALA A 71 36.14 -9.03 -6.60
C ALA A 71 36.50 -10.50 -6.89
N ASP A 72 36.38 -11.38 -5.88
CA ASP A 72 36.51 -12.83 -6.06
C ASP A 72 35.20 -13.43 -6.62
N TYR A 73 34.07 -12.85 -6.23
CA TYR A 73 32.73 -13.17 -6.72
C TYR A 73 32.00 -11.90 -7.15
N TYR A 74 31.30 -12.00 -8.28
CA TYR A 74 30.48 -10.93 -8.85
C TYR A 74 29.04 -11.39 -8.90
N GLY A 75 28.14 -10.55 -8.43
CA GLY A 75 26.70 -10.76 -8.58
C GLY A 75 25.99 -9.56 -9.17
N LEU A 76 24.82 -9.80 -9.73
CA LEU A 76 23.91 -8.76 -10.20
C LEU A 76 22.53 -9.04 -9.59
N CYS A 77 21.87 -8.01 -9.11
CA CYS A 77 20.46 -8.07 -8.73
C CYS A 77 19.78 -6.71 -8.96
N HIS A 78 18.49 -6.62 -8.64
CA HIS A 78 17.72 -5.39 -8.82
C HIS A 78 17.47 -4.70 -7.48
N TYR A 79 17.18 -3.40 -7.52
CA TYR A 79 16.81 -2.59 -6.35
C TYR A 79 15.70 -3.18 -5.44
N ARG A 80 14.83 -4.05 -5.99
CA ARG A 80 13.70 -4.65 -5.25
C ARG A 80 13.68 -6.18 -5.26
N ARG A 81 14.71 -6.85 -5.79
CA ARG A 81 14.76 -8.32 -5.88
C ARG A 81 16.11 -8.85 -5.44
N TYR A 82 16.10 -9.67 -4.39
CA TYR A 82 17.31 -10.19 -3.75
C TYR A 82 17.19 -11.71 -3.59
N LEU A 83 18.30 -12.43 -3.60
CA LEU A 83 18.29 -13.86 -3.28
C LEU A 83 18.03 -14.07 -1.79
N SER A 84 17.16 -15.02 -1.44
CA SER A 84 16.90 -15.40 -0.05
C SER A 84 17.90 -16.46 0.39
N PHE A 85 18.77 -16.13 1.34
CA PHE A 85 19.73 -17.08 1.94
C PHE A 85 19.16 -17.85 3.13
N LEU A 86 17.93 -17.53 3.54
CA LEU A 86 17.19 -18.28 4.56
C LEU A 86 16.76 -19.67 4.05
N PRO A 87 16.57 -20.65 4.95
CA PRO A 87 16.01 -21.95 4.59
C PRO A 87 14.69 -21.81 3.83
N GLU A 88 14.55 -22.56 2.73
CA GLU A 88 13.40 -22.49 1.85
C GLU A 88 12.11 -22.97 2.56
N ASP A 89 11.12 -22.08 2.65
CA ASP A 89 9.72 -22.43 2.94
C ASP A 89 8.88 -22.41 1.66
N LYS A 90 8.66 -23.60 1.09
CA LYS A 90 7.89 -23.78 -0.15
C LYS A 90 6.44 -23.34 -0.05
N LYS A 91 5.85 -23.28 1.15
CA LYS A 91 4.43 -22.90 1.32
C LYS A 91 4.20 -21.40 1.10
N ARG A 92 5.25 -20.59 1.18
CA ARG A 92 5.19 -19.13 1.06
C ARG A 92 5.60 -18.62 -0.32
N LEU A 93 6.03 -19.49 -1.23
CA LEU A 93 6.40 -19.11 -2.60
C LEU A 93 5.16 -18.93 -3.46
N ASN A 94 5.15 -17.86 -4.26
CA ASN A 94 4.15 -17.71 -5.31
C ASN A 94 4.53 -18.53 -6.56
N GLU A 95 3.69 -18.49 -7.59
CA GLU A 95 3.89 -19.22 -8.85
C GLU A 95 5.16 -18.81 -9.62
N TRP A 96 5.78 -17.69 -9.23
CA TRP A 96 7.01 -17.14 -9.82
C TRP A 96 8.27 -17.46 -8.98
N SER A 97 8.16 -18.37 -8.00
CA SER A 97 9.26 -18.73 -7.10
C SER A 97 9.76 -17.56 -6.22
N ASN A 98 8.86 -16.63 -5.89
CA ASN A 98 9.19 -15.44 -5.09
C ASN A 98 8.51 -15.46 -3.71
N TYR A 99 9.21 -14.95 -2.70
CA TYR A 99 8.64 -14.41 -1.48
C TYR A 99 8.25 -12.95 -1.70
N ILE A 100 6.97 -12.63 -1.61
CA ILE A 100 6.51 -11.24 -1.67
C ILE A 100 6.66 -10.61 -0.28
N VAL A 101 7.48 -9.56 -0.22
CA VAL A 101 7.70 -8.77 0.99
C VAL A 101 7.07 -7.40 0.79
N PRO A 102 6.21 -6.91 1.70
CA PRO A 102 5.46 -5.67 1.47
C PRO A 102 6.34 -4.44 1.21
N ARG A 103 7.44 -4.30 1.94
CA ARG A 103 8.34 -3.14 1.83
C ARG A 103 9.78 -3.53 2.13
N LEU A 104 10.71 -2.82 1.49
CA LEU A 104 12.12 -2.79 1.86
C LEU A 104 12.35 -1.68 2.90
N ASP A 105 12.59 -2.08 4.15
CA ASP A 105 12.95 -1.23 5.29
C ASP A 105 13.98 -1.95 6.18
N GLU A 106 14.48 -1.29 7.23
CA GLU A 106 15.50 -1.84 8.13
C GLU A 106 15.04 -3.14 8.80
N ASP A 107 13.78 -3.22 9.22
CA ASP A 107 13.18 -4.43 9.78
C ASP A 107 13.20 -5.57 8.78
N ALA A 108 12.78 -5.34 7.53
CA ALA A 108 12.78 -6.36 6.49
C ALA A 108 14.19 -6.79 6.10
N ILE A 109 15.15 -5.85 6.04
CA ILE A 109 16.57 -6.14 5.79
C ILE A 109 17.08 -7.13 6.84
N HIS A 110 16.83 -6.84 8.12
CA HIS A 110 17.27 -7.69 9.24
C HIS A 110 16.54 -9.03 9.28
N GLN A 111 15.22 -9.05 9.15
CA GLN A 111 14.39 -10.26 9.16
C GLN A 111 14.78 -11.23 8.03
N HIS A 112 15.19 -10.70 6.88
CA HIS A 112 15.61 -11.48 5.72
C HIS A 112 17.13 -11.69 5.64
N GLN A 113 17.89 -11.25 6.65
CA GLN A 113 19.34 -11.41 6.76
C GLN A 113 20.10 -10.85 5.55
N LEU A 114 19.62 -9.76 4.97
CA LEU A 114 20.34 -9.05 3.90
C LEU A 114 21.54 -8.26 4.45
N ASP A 115 21.58 -8.06 5.77
CA ASP A 115 22.67 -7.51 6.58
C ASP A 115 23.64 -8.60 7.12
N ASP A 116 23.34 -9.90 7.00
CA ASP A 116 24.24 -10.98 7.41
C ASP A 116 25.33 -11.26 6.37
N GLU A 117 26.27 -10.32 6.24
CA GLU A 117 27.37 -10.44 5.30
C GLU A 117 28.17 -11.73 5.47
N LYS A 118 28.35 -12.17 6.72
CA LYS A 118 29.16 -13.36 7.03
C LYS A 118 28.44 -14.63 6.58
N GLY A 119 27.14 -14.73 6.83
CA GLY A 119 26.29 -15.81 6.34
C GLY A 119 26.27 -15.86 4.81
N ILE A 120 26.07 -14.72 4.15
CA ILE A 120 26.06 -14.63 2.68
C ILE A 120 27.41 -15.06 2.10
N LYS A 121 28.52 -14.47 2.58
CA LYS A 121 29.88 -14.83 2.17
C LYS A 121 30.13 -16.33 2.42
N GLY A 122 29.73 -16.85 3.59
CA GLY A 122 29.86 -18.27 3.95
C GLY A 122 29.12 -19.21 3.01
N PHE A 123 27.89 -18.85 2.61
CA PHE A 123 27.09 -19.63 1.66
C PHE A 123 27.73 -19.62 0.27
N VAL A 124 28.01 -18.42 -0.27
CA VAL A 124 28.54 -18.21 -1.63
C VAL A 124 29.87 -18.95 -1.85
N ALA A 125 30.74 -19.03 -0.83
CA ALA A 125 32.03 -19.72 -0.92
C ALA A 125 31.92 -21.21 -1.33
N ASN A 126 30.77 -21.84 -1.07
CA ASN A 126 30.54 -23.26 -1.38
C ASN A 126 30.17 -23.53 -2.84
N TYR A 127 29.86 -22.48 -3.60
CA TYR A 127 29.34 -22.59 -4.96
C TYR A 127 30.19 -21.80 -5.96
N ASP A 128 30.10 -22.19 -7.21
CA ASP A 128 30.73 -21.51 -8.34
C ASP A 128 29.75 -20.52 -8.98
N VAL A 129 28.45 -20.87 -8.99
CA VAL A 129 27.32 -20.01 -9.35
C VAL A 129 26.16 -20.22 -8.37
N VAL A 130 25.61 -19.12 -7.87
CA VAL A 130 24.35 -19.04 -7.15
C VAL A 130 23.39 -18.20 -7.97
N THR A 131 22.18 -18.68 -8.22
CA THR A 131 21.16 -17.95 -8.99
C THR A 131 19.78 -18.16 -8.38
N MET A 132 18.76 -17.55 -8.97
CA MET A 132 17.37 -17.77 -8.57
C MET A 132 16.88 -19.18 -8.92
N CYS A 133 15.92 -19.71 -8.15
CA CYS A 133 15.09 -20.83 -8.59
C CYS A 133 14.39 -20.45 -9.90
N PRO A 134 14.39 -21.33 -10.91
CA PRO A 134 13.74 -21.02 -12.17
C PRO A 134 12.21 -20.90 -12.00
N VAL A 135 11.60 -20.09 -12.85
CA VAL A 135 10.15 -20.07 -13.03
C VAL A 135 9.76 -21.28 -13.89
N GLU A 136 8.79 -22.06 -13.42
CA GLU A 136 8.22 -23.19 -14.15
C GLU A 136 7.16 -22.68 -15.14
N LEU A 137 7.58 -22.34 -16.36
CA LEU A 137 6.76 -21.71 -17.41
C LEU A 137 5.52 -22.53 -17.78
N GLU A 138 5.58 -23.86 -17.65
CA GLU A 138 4.41 -24.71 -17.87
C GLU A 138 3.25 -24.34 -16.95
N LYS A 139 3.54 -23.99 -15.69
CA LYS A 139 2.52 -23.64 -14.69
C LYS A 139 1.95 -22.27 -14.94
N VAL A 140 2.81 -21.30 -15.27
CA VAL A 140 2.45 -19.88 -15.37
C VAL A 140 1.88 -19.53 -16.75
N HIS A 141 2.47 -20.06 -17.82
CA HIS A 141 2.18 -19.68 -19.20
C HIS A 141 1.74 -20.83 -20.10
N ARG A 142 1.85 -22.09 -19.64
CA ARG A 142 1.64 -23.29 -20.48
C ARG A 142 2.43 -23.20 -21.78
N ALA A 143 3.71 -22.88 -21.65
CA ALA A 143 4.59 -22.51 -22.75
C ALA A 143 6.04 -22.93 -22.48
N SER A 144 6.81 -23.16 -23.54
CA SER A 144 8.28 -23.09 -23.49
C SER A 144 8.78 -21.64 -23.38
N ALA A 145 10.08 -21.43 -23.15
CA ALA A 145 10.64 -20.08 -23.15
C ALA A 145 10.52 -19.39 -24.53
N TYR A 146 10.64 -20.14 -25.62
CA TYR A 146 10.37 -19.69 -26.99
C TYR A 146 8.92 -19.26 -27.16
N GLU A 147 7.98 -20.15 -26.84
CA GLU A 147 6.55 -19.89 -26.98
C GLU A 147 6.08 -18.74 -26.08
N GLN A 148 6.68 -18.57 -24.89
CA GLN A 148 6.42 -17.43 -24.02
C GLN A 148 6.86 -16.12 -24.68
N TYR A 149 8.06 -16.11 -25.30
CA TYR A 149 8.59 -14.96 -26.02
C TYR A 149 7.69 -14.59 -27.21
N GLU A 150 7.26 -15.58 -27.98
CA GLU A 150 6.34 -15.41 -29.12
C GLU A 150 4.96 -14.91 -28.68
N LYS A 151 4.39 -15.50 -27.62
CA LYS A 151 3.04 -15.17 -27.11
C LYS A 151 2.95 -13.78 -26.51
N ASP A 152 4.03 -13.20 -25.97
CA ASP A 152 3.95 -11.82 -25.47
C ASP A 152 3.58 -10.88 -26.62
N GLY A 153 4.26 -10.98 -27.77
CA GLY A 153 3.90 -10.43 -29.09
C GLY A 153 3.69 -8.90 -29.18
N VAL A 154 3.59 -8.23 -28.03
CA VAL A 154 3.32 -6.80 -27.85
C VAL A 154 4.60 -6.10 -27.40
N ARG A 155 5.39 -6.75 -26.52
CA ARG A 155 6.66 -6.23 -26.01
C ARG A 155 7.87 -6.94 -26.59
N LEU A 156 7.67 -8.11 -27.19
CA LEU A 156 8.73 -8.98 -27.67
C LEU A 156 8.47 -9.37 -29.12
N HIS A 157 9.52 -9.40 -29.94
CA HIS A 157 9.44 -9.83 -31.34
C HIS A 157 10.21 -11.14 -31.51
N ILE A 158 9.51 -12.21 -31.91
CA ILE A 158 10.12 -13.55 -31.97
C ILE A 158 11.36 -13.61 -32.87
N ARG A 159 11.37 -12.81 -33.95
CA ARG A 159 12.52 -12.65 -34.85
C ARG A 159 13.81 -12.26 -34.11
N ASP A 160 13.72 -11.48 -33.03
CA ASP A 160 14.89 -11.06 -32.26
C ASP A 160 15.53 -12.24 -31.53
N LEU A 161 14.69 -13.13 -30.99
CA LEU A 161 15.15 -14.37 -30.37
C LEU A 161 15.76 -15.32 -31.40
N ASP A 162 15.18 -15.42 -32.59
CA ASP A 162 15.74 -16.22 -33.69
C ASP A 162 17.11 -15.71 -34.12
N ILE A 163 17.27 -14.39 -34.27
CA ILE A 163 18.56 -13.77 -34.61
C ILE A 163 19.60 -14.04 -33.51
N MET A 164 19.22 -13.95 -32.23
CA MET A 164 20.10 -14.31 -31.11
C MET A 164 20.56 -15.78 -31.20
N LEU A 165 19.66 -16.71 -31.51
CA LEU A 165 19.99 -18.12 -31.69
C LEU A 165 20.92 -18.36 -32.88
N ASP A 166 20.70 -17.67 -34.00
CA ASP A 166 21.57 -17.76 -35.17
C ASP A 166 22.98 -17.23 -34.87
N ILE A 167 23.10 -16.11 -34.14
CA ILE A 167 24.40 -15.60 -33.68
C ILE A 167 25.13 -16.64 -32.81
N ILE A 168 24.42 -17.31 -31.90
CA ILE A 168 25.00 -18.39 -31.07
C ILE A 168 25.51 -19.53 -31.95
N ARG A 169 24.71 -20.00 -32.92
CA ARG A 169 25.10 -21.10 -33.81
C ARG A 169 26.33 -20.75 -34.67
N GLU A 170 26.40 -19.51 -35.15
CA GLU A 170 27.48 -19.05 -36.03
C GLU A 170 28.79 -18.75 -35.29
N ARG A 171 28.70 -18.08 -34.12
CA ARG A 171 29.87 -17.50 -33.44
C ARG A 171 30.25 -18.23 -32.15
N HIS A 172 29.31 -18.95 -31.54
CA HIS A 172 29.50 -19.65 -30.25
C HIS A 172 28.89 -21.07 -30.27
N PRO A 173 29.28 -21.93 -31.23
CA PRO A 173 28.63 -23.23 -31.45
C PRO A 173 28.68 -24.16 -30.24
N ASP A 174 29.67 -24.01 -29.35
CA ASP A 174 29.79 -24.76 -28.09
C ASP A 174 28.59 -24.54 -27.13
N TYR A 175 27.81 -23.48 -27.33
CA TYR A 175 26.60 -23.15 -26.56
C TYR A 175 25.31 -23.53 -27.29
N ALA A 176 25.36 -23.97 -28.55
CA ALA A 176 24.16 -24.19 -29.37
C ALA A 176 23.22 -25.26 -28.78
N GLU A 177 23.76 -26.37 -28.30
CA GLU A 177 22.95 -27.44 -27.67
C GLU A 177 22.26 -26.95 -26.39
N ALA A 178 22.97 -26.19 -25.56
CA ALA A 178 22.41 -25.59 -24.35
C ALA A 178 21.35 -24.53 -24.69
N ALA A 179 21.57 -23.77 -25.75
CA ALA A 179 20.63 -22.76 -26.23
C ALA A 179 19.30 -23.40 -26.65
N GLU A 180 19.34 -24.44 -27.47
CA GLU A 180 18.14 -25.17 -27.89
C GLU A 180 17.45 -25.82 -26.69
N LYS A 181 18.19 -26.50 -25.81
CA LYS A 181 17.63 -27.14 -24.62
C LYS A 181 16.91 -26.15 -23.70
N TYR A 182 17.49 -24.97 -23.48
CA TYR A 182 16.92 -23.96 -22.60
C TYR A 182 15.72 -23.25 -23.25
N ILE A 183 15.88 -22.76 -24.49
CA ILE A 183 14.87 -21.95 -25.16
C ILE A 183 13.59 -22.76 -25.47
N PHE A 184 13.73 -24.02 -25.87
CA PHE A 184 12.58 -24.91 -26.06
C PHE A 184 12.18 -25.66 -24.77
N GLY A 185 12.86 -25.37 -23.66
CA GLY A 185 12.54 -25.89 -22.33
C GLY A 185 11.39 -25.13 -21.64
N LYS A 186 10.96 -25.67 -20.50
CA LYS A 186 9.81 -25.16 -19.72
C LYS A 186 10.21 -24.39 -18.45
N LYS A 187 11.47 -24.00 -18.35
CA LYS A 187 12.04 -23.30 -17.20
C LYS A 187 12.70 -22.00 -17.66
N GLN A 188 12.61 -20.97 -16.83
CA GLN A 188 13.24 -19.69 -17.14
C GLN A 188 13.83 -19.01 -15.90
N TYR A 189 15.06 -18.52 -16.04
CA TYR A 189 15.69 -17.59 -15.09
C TYR A 189 15.41 -16.16 -15.56
N ILE A 190 14.84 -15.33 -14.71
CA ILE A 190 14.33 -13.99 -15.06
C ILE A 190 15.09 -12.92 -14.27
N GLY A 191 15.39 -11.78 -14.89
CA GLY A 191 15.96 -10.63 -14.21
C GLY A 191 17.49 -10.60 -14.06
N ASN A 192 18.23 -11.46 -14.76
CA ASN A 192 19.71 -11.44 -14.72
C ASN A 192 20.28 -11.51 -13.29
N ILE A 193 19.65 -12.30 -12.40
CA ILE A 193 20.03 -12.38 -10.99
C ILE A 193 20.98 -13.56 -10.76
N PHE A 194 22.20 -13.28 -10.32
CA PHE A 194 23.20 -14.30 -10.05
C PHE A 194 24.31 -13.80 -9.13
N ILE A 195 25.12 -14.73 -8.63
CA ILE A 195 26.42 -14.52 -7.99
C ILE A 195 27.34 -15.61 -8.52
N MET A 196 28.49 -15.26 -9.10
CA MET A 196 29.41 -16.25 -9.66
C MET A 196 30.88 -15.88 -9.43
N ARG A 197 31.75 -16.89 -9.45
CA ARG A 197 33.21 -16.68 -9.37
C ARG A 197 33.70 -15.77 -10.49
N LYS A 198 34.76 -15.02 -10.22
CA LYS A 198 35.37 -14.06 -11.17
C LYS A 198 35.58 -14.65 -12.57
N GLU A 199 36.13 -15.84 -12.69
CA GLU A 199 36.45 -16.46 -13.98
C GLU A 199 35.19 -16.74 -14.80
N LEU A 200 34.13 -17.21 -14.13
CA LEU A 200 32.82 -17.43 -14.75
C LEU A 200 32.15 -16.11 -15.11
N PHE A 201 32.20 -15.10 -14.23
CA PHE A 201 31.64 -13.78 -14.53
C PHE A 201 32.29 -13.12 -15.75
N PHE A 202 33.62 -13.23 -15.86
CA PHE A 202 34.37 -12.63 -16.97
C PHE A 202 34.11 -13.37 -18.28
N SER A 203 34.09 -14.70 -18.26
CA SER A 203 33.76 -15.50 -19.45
C SER A 203 32.30 -15.30 -19.88
N TYR A 204 31.36 -15.28 -18.94
CA TYR A 204 29.94 -14.99 -19.20
C TYR A 204 29.75 -13.59 -19.80
N SER A 205 30.34 -12.56 -19.18
CA SER A 205 30.21 -11.18 -19.66
C SER A 205 30.81 -11.01 -21.05
N GLN A 206 31.99 -11.60 -21.31
CA GLN A 206 32.58 -11.56 -22.64
C GLN A 206 31.69 -12.24 -23.70
N TRP A 207 31.10 -13.40 -23.38
CA TRP A 207 30.19 -14.13 -24.26
C TRP A 207 28.87 -13.37 -24.49
N LEU A 208 28.24 -12.89 -23.41
CA LEU A 208 27.00 -12.11 -23.44
C LEU A 208 27.14 -10.86 -24.32
N PHE A 209 28.17 -10.04 -24.07
CA PHE A 209 28.34 -8.78 -24.78
C PHE A 209 28.84 -8.96 -26.21
N ASP A 210 29.54 -10.05 -26.56
CA ASP A 210 29.86 -10.35 -27.96
C ASP A 210 28.61 -10.68 -28.78
N ILE A 211 27.69 -11.47 -28.20
CA ILE A 211 26.39 -11.78 -28.83
C ILE A 211 25.54 -10.52 -28.97
N LEU A 212 25.37 -9.73 -27.90
CA LEU A 212 24.55 -8.53 -27.95
C LEU A 212 25.14 -7.45 -28.87
N ALA A 213 26.47 -7.31 -28.94
CA ALA A 213 27.11 -6.42 -29.88
C ALA A 213 26.93 -6.85 -31.34
N GLU A 214 26.83 -8.16 -31.61
CA GLU A 214 26.47 -8.66 -32.93
C GLU A 214 24.99 -8.48 -33.25
N PHE A 215 24.12 -8.68 -32.26
CA PHE A 215 22.68 -8.44 -32.38
C PHE A 215 22.37 -6.99 -32.75
N ASP A 216 23.02 -6.01 -32.08
CA ASP A 216 22.90 -4.58 -32.39
C ASP A 216 23.22 -4.24 -33.86
N LYS A 217 24.05 -5.04 -34.55
CA LYS A 217 24.38 -4.82 -35.97
C LYS A 217 23.35 -5.43 -36.91
N ARG A 218 22.60 -6.45 -36.46
CA ARG A 218 21.68 -7.25 -37.30
C ARG A 218 20.23 -6.77 -37.20
N VAL A 219 19.88 -6.02 -36.16
CA VAL A 219 18.50 -5.59 -35.89
C VAL A 219 18.38 -4.07 -35.92
N ASP A 220 17.43 -3.58 -36.73
CA ASP A 220 16.97 -2.20 -36.69
C ASP A 220 15.78 -2.11 -35.73
N MET A 221 15.97 -1.39 -34.63
CA MET A 221 14.95 -1.16 -33.59
C MET A 221 14.36 0.26 -33.68
N SER A 222 14.57 1.00 -34.77
CA SER A 222 14.15 2.41 -34.88
C SER A 222 12.64 2.62 -34.74
N ASP A 223 11.84 1.64 -35.16
CA ASP A 223 10.37 1.67 -35.09
C ASP A 223 9.81 0.94 -33.84
N TYR A 224 10.68 0.50 -32.92
CA TYR A 224 10.22 -0.24 -31.74
C TYR A 224 9.52 0.70 -30.76
N SER A 225 8.50 0.17 -30.08
CA SER A 225 7.91 0.86 -28.92
C SER A 225 8.94 1.00 -27.80
N VAL A 226 8.71 1.92 -26.86
CA VAL A 226 9.60 2.10 -25.68
C VAL A 226 9.82 0.79 -24.92
N GLU A 227 8.80 -0.07 -24.84
CA GLU A 227 8.93 -1.36 -24.16
C GLU A 227 9.65 -2.39 -25.03
N ALA A 228 9.38 -2.46 -26.34
CA ALA A 228 10.08 -3.36 -27.25
C ALA A 228 11.55 -2.98 -27.43
N TYR A 229 11.91 -1.70 -27.33
CA TYR A 229 13.30 -1.24 -27.41
C TYR A 229 14.21 -1.85 -26.33
N ARG A 230 13.62 -2.41 -25.26
CA ARG A 230 14.30 -3.13 -24.17
C ARG A 230 14.69 -4.57 -24.55
N THR A 231 14.49 -4.99 -25.81
CA THR A 231 14.84 -6.32 -26.32
C THR A 231 16.24 -6.80 -25.89
N PRO A 232 17.34 -6.03 -25.99
CA PRO A 232 18.65 -6.50 -25.54
C PRO A 232 18.69 -6.94 -24.07
N GLY A 233 18.00 -6.21 -23.18
CA GLY A 233 17.82 -6.62 -21.78
C GLY A 233 17.05 -7.93 -21.65
N HIS A 234 15.97 -8.12 -22.41
CA HIS A 234 15.18 -9.35 -22.43
C HIS A 234 15.95 -10.56 -22.98
N LEU A 235 16.78 -10.35 -24.02
CA LEU A 235 17.69 -11.35 -24.54
C LEU A 235 18.77 -11.70 -23.52
N GLY A 236 19.28 -10.72 -22.76
CA GLY A 236 20.19 -10.96 -21.64
C GLY A 236 19.67 -11.99 -20.63
N GLU A 237 18.38 -11.93 -20.27
CA GLU A 237 17.77 -12.92 -19.38
C GLU A 237 17.80 -14.33 -19.98
N ARG A 238 17.59 -14.45 -21.30
CA ARG A 238 17.64 -15.74 -21.99
C ARG A 238 19.08 -16.24 -22.07
N LEU A 239 20.01 -15.36 -22.44
CA LEU A 239 21.43 -15.65 -22.54
C LEU A 239 22.00 -16.13 -21.20
N PHE A 240 21.64 -15.50 -20.08
CA PHE A 240 22.01 -16.00 -18.76
C PHE A 240 21.53 -17.44 -18.52
N GLY A 241 20.25 -17.71 -18.81
CA GLY A 241 19.69 -19.05 -18.64
C GLY A 241 20.32 -20.10 -19.56
N ILE A 242 20.69 -19.72 -20.79
CA ILE A 242 21.46 -20.56 -21.71
C ILE A 242 22.84 -20.87 -21.13
N TYR A 243 23.56 -19.84 -20.66
CA TYR A 243 24.89 -20.01 -20.07
C TYR A 243 24.86 -20.90 -18.82
N TYR A 244 23.88 -20.71 -17.94
CA TYR A 244 23.70 -21.56 -16.76
C TYR A 244 23.32 -23.01 -17.14
N THR A 245 22.47 -23.20 -18.14
CA THR A 245 22.15 -24.54 -18.69
C THR A 245 23.39 -25.21 -19.28
N TRP A 246 24.25 -24.45 -19.96
CA TRP A 246 25.53 -24.95 -20.46
C TRP A 246 26.45 -25.41 -19.33
N LEU A 247 26.60 -24.64 -18.24
CA LEU A 247 27.37 -25.04 -17.06
C LEU A 247 26.84 -26.34 -16.44
N GLN A 248 25.50 -26.49 -16.36
CA GLN A 248 24.88 -27.73 -15.88
C GLN A 248 25.24 -28.94 -16.77
N MET A 249 25.32 -28.74 -18.09
CA MET A 249 25.66 -29.78 -19.06
C MET A 249 27.14 -30.18 -19.02
N GLN A 250 28.05 -29.22 -18.82
CA GLN A 250 29.48 -29.52 -18.67
C GLN A 250 29.75 -30.38 -17.42
N GLY A 251 28.96 -30.21 -16.37
CA GLY A 251 29.19 -30.85 -15.08
C GLY A 251 30.43 -30.29 -14.37
N GLY A 252 30.68 -30.75 -13.14
CA GLY A 252 31.86 -30.34 -12.36
C GLY A 252 31.77 -28.97 -11.69
N TYR A 253 30.75 -28.16 -11.96
CA TYR A 253 30.47 -26.92 -11.24
C TYR A 253 29.52 -27.15 -10.07
N ARG A 254 29.78 -26.47 -8.95
CA ARG A 254 28.88 -26.41 -7.80
C ARG A 254 27.88 -25.28 -8.01
N LEU A 255 26.64 -25.66 -8.30
CA LEU A 255 25.57 -24.71 -8.65
C LEU A 255 24.51 -24.70 -7.55
N ALA A 256 23.97 -23.51 -7.25
CA ALA A 256 22.87 -23.33 -6.31
C ALA A 256 21.76 -22.46 -6.88
N GLU A 257 20.52 -22.81 -6.54
CA GLU A 257 19.31 -22.09 -6.88
C GLU A 257 18.61 -21.69 -5.57
N LEU A 258 18.29 -20.40 -5.42
CA LEU A 258 17.64 -19.84 -4.24
C LEU A 258 16.35 -19.10 -4.61
N PRO A 259 15.32 -19.11 -3.76
CA PRO A 259 14.16 -18.25 -3.98
C PRO A 259 14.52 -16.77 -3.99
N LEU A 260 13.67 -15.95 -4.61
CA LEU A 260 13.82 -14.49 -4.60
C LEU A 260 12.91 -13.84 -3.57
N LEU A 261 13.45 -12.88 -2.84
CA LEU A 261 12.69 -11.84 -2.15
C LEU A 261 12.27 -10.80 -3.19
N CYS A 262 10.99 -10.47 -3.28
CA CYS A 262 10.48 -9.40 -4.13
C CYS A 262 9.74 -8.38 -3.27
N PHE A 263 10.31 -7.17 -3.17
CA PHE A 263 9.75 -6.07 -2.39
C PHE A 263 8.71 -5.30 -3.21
N SER A 264 7.50 -5.16 -2.67
CA SER A 264 6.40 -4.43 -3.34
C SER A 264 6.61 -2.92 -3.31
N ASP A 265 7.05 -2.40 -2.17
CA ASP A 265 7.43 -1.00 -1.98
C ASP A 265 8.91 -0.89 -1.60
N THR A 266 9.60 0.08 -2.19
CA THR A 266 11.01 0.35 -1.90
C THR A 266 11.27 1.81 -1.62
N ALA A 267 10.24 2.67 -1.62
CA ALA A 267 10.43 4.09 -1.34
C ALA A 267 11.01 4.26 0.07
N PRO A 268 11.96 5.18 0.30
CA PRO A 268 12.40 5.50 1.65
C PRO A 268 11.23 6.05 2.47
N TYR A 269 11.33 5.96 3.79
CA TYR A 269 10.39 6.65 4.67
C TYR A 269 10.50 8.16 4.44
N THR A 270 9.35 8.83 4.35
CA THR A 270 9.33 10.28 4.16
C THR A 270 9.69 10.94 5.49
N THR A 271 10.91 11.43 5.63
CA THR A 271 11.26 12.27 6.78
C THR A 271 10.58 13.62 6.61
N VAL A 272 9.48 13.83 7.32
CA VAL A 272 8.78 15.12 7.31
C VAL A 272 9.59 16.13 8.10
N GLN A 273 9.81 17.30 7.49
CA GLN A 273 10.37 18.47 8.18
C GLN A 273 9.29 19.56 8.31
N PRO A 274 9.25 20.32 9.42
CA PRO A 274 8.32 21.44 9.56
C PRO A 274 8.52 22.51 8.49
N ALA A 275 7.45 22.91 7.80
CA ALA A 275 7.53 23.91 6.73
C ALA A 275 7.89 25.31 7.25
N PHE A 276 7.57 25.60 8.52
CA PHE A 276 7.77 26.91 9.16
C PHE A 276 8.61 26.83 10.44
N GLY A 277 9.45 25.79 10.58
CA GLY A 277 10.20 25.54 11.81
C GLY A 277 9.28 25.32 13.01
N LYS A 278 9.60 25.93 14.17
CA LYS A 278 8.79 25.79 15.40
C LYS A 278 7.52 26.66 15.41
N ASN A 279 7.41 27.64 14.52
CA ASN A 279 6.28 28.57 14.49
C ASN A 279 5.22 28.09 13.50
N CYS A 280 4.58 26.96 13.80
CA CYS A 280 3.46 26.43 13.03
C CYS A 280 2.43 25.70 13.89
N VAL A 281 1.22 25.64 13.35
CA VAL A 281 0.14 24.74 13.75
C VAL A 281 0.16 23.55 12.81
N PRO A 282 0.75 22.40 13.18
CA PRO A 282 0.71 21.20 12.37
C PRO A 282 -0.68 20.55 12.45
N ILE A 283 -1.26 20.27 11.29
CA ILE A 283 -2.62 19.75 11.13
C ILE A 283 -2.56 18.50 10.27
N VAL A 284 -3.11 17.41 10.78
CA VAL A 284 -3.13 16.12 10.11
C VAL A 284 -4.57 15.77 9.76
N MET A 285 -4.78 15.31 8.53
CA MET A 285 -6.05 14.81 8.04
C MET A 285 -5.82 13.49 7.31
N SER A 286 -6.82 12.61 7.31
CA SER A 286 -6.82 11.38 6.52
C SER A 286 -7.84 11.46 5.41
N SER A 287 -7.50 11.04 4.21
CA SER A 287 -8.45 11.04 3.09
C SER A 287 -8.11 10.03 2.00
N SER A 288 -9.13 9.71 1.20
CA SER A 288 -9.03 8.88 0.00
C SER A 288 -9.40 9.70 -1.24
N GLN A 289 -9.17 9.15 -2.43
CA GLN A 289 -9.60 9.78 -3.67
C GLN A 289 -11.12 10.05 -3.70
N GLU A 290 -11.90 9.15 -3.09
CA GLU A 290 -13.36 9.21 -3.03
C GLU A 290 -13.84 10.29 -2.05
N TYR A 291 -13.08 10.49 -0.97
CA TYR A 291 -13.42 11.42 0.12
C TYR A 291 -12.73 12.79 0.01
N ALA A 292 -11.74 12.94 -0.88
CA ALA A 292 -10.92 14.14 -1.04
C ALA A 292 -11.73 15.42 -1.26
N LYS A 293 -12.89 15.31 -1.93
CA LYS A 293 -13.80 16.45 -2.17
C LYS A 293 -14.39 17.04 -0.88
N PHE A 294 -14.67 16.21 0.13
CA PHE A 294 -15.18 16.67 1.43
C PHE A 294 -14.03 17.25 2.26
N CYS A 295 -12.87 16.58 2.25
CA CYS A 295 -11.66 17.10 2.89
C CYS A 295 -11.28 18.49 2.34
N ALA A 296 -11.43 18.72 1.03
CA ALA A 296 -11.23 20.03 0.41
C ALA A 296 -12.20 21.11 0.94
N ILE A 297 -13.43 20.75 1.29
CA ILE A 297 -14.42 21.67 1.87
C ILE A 297 -14.04 22.00 3.31
N THR A 298 -13.63 21.02 4.11
CA THR A 298 -13.05 21.27 5.44
C THR A 298 -11.87 22.24 5.35
N LEU A 299 -10.93 21.99 4.43
CA LEU A 299 -9.76 22.84 4.21
C LEU A 299 -10.12 24.27 3.77
N GLN A 300 -11.17 24.43 2.97
CA GLN A 300 -11.68 25.75 2.61
C GLN A 300 -12.26 26.49 3.82
N SER A 301 -13.03 25.81 4.69
CA SER A 301 -13.53 26.43 5.93
C SER A 301 -12.40 26.80 6.91
N LEU A 302 -11.35 25.96 6.99
CA LEU A 302 -10.14 26.25 7.74
C LEU A 302 -9.48 27.53 7.24
N LYS A 303 -9.25 27.62 5.93
CA LYS A 303 -8.69 28.82 5.28
C LYS A 303 -9.51 30.07 5.57
N ASP A 304 -10.84 29.96 5.51
CA ASP A 304 -11.74 31.10 5.71
C ASP A 304 -11.67 31.68 7.14
N CYS A 305 -11.28 30.86 8.13
CA CYS A 305 -11.20 31.24 9.54
C CYS A 305 -9.76 31.49 10.04
N ALA A 306 -8.76 31.23 9.22
CA ALA A 306 -7.36 31.29 9.63
C ALA A 306 -6.87 32.73 9.86
N GLU A 307 -6.15 32.94 10.96
CA GLU A 307 -5.59 34.25 11.28
C GLU A 307 -4.21 34.43 10.61
N PRO A 308 -3.93 35.57 9.93
CA PRO A 308 -2.72 35.74 9.12
C PRO A 308 -1.38 35.65 9.86
N GLN A 309 -1.37 35.81 11.19
CA GLN A 309 -0.18 35.71 12.01
C GLN A 309 0.25 34.27 12.32
N ASN A 310 -0.65 33.31 12.10
CA ASN A 310 -0.39 31.89 12.32
C ASN A 310 0.06 31.23 11.02
N ASN A 311 1.00 30.29 11.13
CA ASN A 311 1.36 29.41 10.01
C ASN A 311 0.73 28.04 10.19
N TYR A 312 0.18 27.46 9.13
CA TYR A 312 -0.55 26.20 9.15
C TYR A 312 0.17 25.19 8.26
N ASP A 313 0.61 24.09 8.87
CA ASP A 313 1.34 23.03 8.18
C ASP A 313 0.47 21.78 8.07
N ILE A 314 -0.13 21.58 6.91
CA ILE A 314 -1.21 20.62 6.67
C ILE A 314 -0.65 19.37 6.00
N PHE A 315 -0.93 18.22 6.62
CA PHE A 315 -0.56 16.89 6.16
C PHE A 315 -1.81 16.08 5.85
N ILE A 316 -1.93 15.61 4.61
CA ILE A 316 -3.03 14.75 4.19
C ILE A 316 -2.47 13.34 3.99
N LEU A 317 -2.76 12.46 4.95
CA LEU A 317 -2.44 11.03 4.89
C LEU A 317 -3.41 10.35 3.93
N GLN A 318 -2.88 9.66 2.92
CA GLN A 318 -3.68 9.09 1.84
C GLN A 318 -3.09 7.79 1.29
N ARG A 319 -3.90 7.00 0.58
CA ARG A 319 -3.42 5.80 -0.14
C ARG A 319 -3.54 5.87 -1.66
N ASN A 320 -4.52 6.62 -2.18
CA ASN A 320 -4.94 6.58 -3.58
C ASN A 320 -5.29 7.95 -4.21
N ILE A 321 -5.04 9.08 -3.53
CA ILE A 321 -5.40 10.40 -4.08
C ILE A 321 -4.53 10.70 -5.30
N ARG A 322 -5.17 10.90 -6.45
CA ARG A 322 -4.51 11.16 -7.73
C ARG A 322 -3.87 12.54 -7.77
N ALA A 323 -2.81 12.68 -8.57
CA ALA A 323 -2.05 13.93 -8.68
C ALA A 323 -2.89 15.13 -9.15
N ASP A 324 -3.93 14.93 -9.98
CA ASP A 324 -4.87 15.99 -10.37
C ASP A 324 -5.70 16.49 -9.18
N THR A 325 -6.20 15.58 -8.35
CA THR A 325 -6.93 15.90 -7.11
C THR A 325 -6.03 16.63 -6.11
N GLN A 326 -4.80 16.15 -5.91
CA GLN A 326 -3.82 16.80 -5.03
C GLN A 326 -3.56 18.26 -5.45
N ARG A 327 -3.32 18.50 -6.75
CA ARG A 327 -3.13 19.85 -7.29
C ARG A 327 -4.35 20.75 -7.08
N ARG A 328 -5.58 20.22 -7.22
CA ARG A 328 -6.81 20.99 -6.99
C ARG A 328 -6.97 21.40 -5.52
N ILE A 329 -6.59 20.53 -4.57
CA ILE A 329 -6.58 20.87 -3.15
C ILE A 329 -5.50 21.91 -2.85
N GLN A 330 -4.28 21.74 -3.37
CA GLN A 330 -3.18 22.70 -3.16
C GLN A 330 -3.56 24.11 -3.67
N LYS A 331 -4.32 24.20 -4.76
CA LYS A 331 -4.83 25.47 -5.31
C LYS A 331 -5.72 26.26 -4.35
N ILE A 332 -6.32 25.63 -3.33
CA ILE A 332 -7.08 26.35 -2.30
C ILE A 332 -6.17 27.37 -1.59
N PHE A 333 -4.88 27.06 -1.44
CA PHE A 333 -3.89 27.83 -0.70
C PHE A 333 -2.86 28.52 -1.60
N GLU A 334 -3.03 28.49 -2.92
CA GLU A 334 -2.10 29.11 -3.86
C GLU A 334 -1.93 30.61 -3.58
N GLY A 335 -0.68 31.05 -3.43
CA GLY A 335 -0.35 32.44 -3.11
C GLY A 335 -0.43 32.82 -1.62
N LEU A 336 -0.76 31.88 -0.72
CA LEU A 336 -0.80 32.13 0.73
C LEU A 336 0.49 31.64 1.40
N PRO A 337 1.38 32.54 1.86
CA PRO A 337 2.69 32.16 2.39
C PRO A 337 2.62 31.49 3.78
N ASN A 338 1.51 31.63 4.49
CA ASN A 338 1.31 31.05 5.83
C ASN A 338 0.68 29.65 5.79
N PHE A 339 0.56 29.02 4.62
CA PHE A 339 0.02 27.68 4.44
C PHE A 339 1.00 26.76 3.71
N SER A 340 1.15 25.54 4.24
CA SER A 340 1.83 24.42 3.60
C SER A 340 0.85 23.25 3.52
N VAL A 341 0.72 22.61 2.36
CA VAL A 341 -0.15 21.43 2.17
C VAL A 341 0.60 20.31 1.48
N ARG A 342 0.75 19.19 2.17
CA ARG A 342 1.55 18.04 1.73
C ARG A 342 0.76 16.75 1.82
N PHE A 343 0.86 15.92 0.79
CA PHE A 343 0.25 14.60 0.74
C PHE A 343 1.29 13.54 1.09
N ILE A 344 0.96 12.66 2.03
CA ILE A 344 1.82 11.55 2.45
C ILE A 344 1.12 10.25 2.07
N ASN A 345 1.76 9.44 1.23
CA ASN A 345 1.22 8.12 0.91
C ASN A 345 1.54 7.14 2.03
N VAL A 346 0.50 6.66 2.73
CA VAL A 346 0.63 5.76 3.89
C VAL A 346 0.22 4.31 3.57
N LYS A 347 -0.01 4.00 2.29
CA LYS A 347 -0.46 2.67 1.83
C LYS A 347 0.39 1.53 2.39
N SER A 348 1.72 1.63 2.29
CA SER A 348 2.64 0.56 2.70
C SER A 348 2.83 0.40 4.21
N TYR A 349 2.37 1.36 5.01
CA TYR A 349 2.27 1.21 6.46
C TYR A 349 1.08 0.33 6.85
N ILE A 350 -0.03 0.44 6.11
CA ILE A 350 -1.30 -0.19 6.47
C ILE A 350 -1.49 -1.56 5.81
N GLU A 351 -1.03 -1.75 4.58
CA GLU A 351 -1.24 -2.99 3.81
C GLU A 351 -0.62 -4.26 4.43
N ARG A 352 0.20 -4.12 5.48
CA ARG A 352 0.79 -5.25 6.21
C ARG A 352 -0.14 -5.84 7.25
N TYR A 353 -1.21 -5.13 7.60
CA TYR A 353 -2.14 -5.47 8.66
C TYR A 353 -3.52 -5.80 8.08
N ASN A 354 -4.19 -6.79 8.66
CA ASN A 354 -5.56 -7.15 8.33
C ASN A 354 -6.55 -6.38 9.23
N LEU A 355 -6.56 -5.06 9.08
CA LEU A 355 -7.42 -4.17 9.86
C LEU A 355 -8.88 -4.28 9.41
N TYR A 356 -9.80 -4.17 10.37
CA TYR A 356 -11.23 -4.28 10.13
C TYR A 356 -11.80 -3.00 9.49
N GLU A 357 -12.40 -3.12 8.31
CA GLU A 357 -13.22 -2.09 7.66
C GLU A 357 -14.70 -2.44 7.84
N SER A 358 -15.51 -1.46 8.27
CA SER A 358 -16.97 -1.60 8.30
C SER A 358 -17.58 -0.98 7.05
N PRO A 359 -18.87 -1.24 6.72
CA PRO A 359 -19.52 -0.60 5.57
C PRO A 359 -19.55 0.94 5.64
N THR A 360 -19.32 1.51 6.81
CA THR A 360 -19.53 2.93 7.11
C THR A 360 -18.26 3.66 7.59
N ILE A 361 -17.23 2.91 7.99
CA ILE A 361 -15.95 3.44 8.48
C ILE A 361 -14.83 2.75 7.72
N SER A 362 -14.12 3.53 6.91
CA SER A 362 -13.09 3.05 5.98
C SER A 362 -11.71 2.98 6.64
N ILE A 363 -10.78 2.26 6.01
CA ILE A 363 -9.42 2.08 6.52
C ILE A 363 -8.67 3.39 6.84
N GLU A 364 -9.02 4.50 6.19
CA GLU A 364 -8.36 5.80 6.34
C GLU A 364 -8.37 6.30 7.79
N THR A 365 -9.31 5.86 8.62
CA THR A 365 -9.36 6.21 10.04
C THR A 365 -8.14 5.70 10.82
N TYR A 366 -7.61 4.52 10.48
CA TYR A 366 -6.40 3.96 11.12
C TYR A 366 -5.13 4.74 10.78
N PHE A 367 -5.13 5.61 9.76
CA PHE A 367 -3.94 6.35 9.37
C PHE A 367 -3.43 7.27 10.50
N ARG A 368 -4.33 7.67 11.41
CA ARG A 368 -3.96 8.48 12.58
C ARG A 368 -3.04 7.74 13.57
N LEU A 369 -3.03 6.40 13.55
CA LEU A 369 -2.11 5.57 14.36
C LEU A 369 -0.66 5.57 13.84
N ILE A 370 -0.45 6.07 12.62
CA ILE A 370 0.87 6.17 11.97
C ILE A 370 1.55 7.53 12.27
N ILE A 371 0.79 8.48 12.81
CA ILE A 371 1.25 9.86 13.09
C ILE A 371 2.55 9.89 13.92
N PRO A 372 2.72 9.10 15.01
CA PRO A 372 3.92 9.17 15.83
C PRO A 372 5.21 8.89 15.03
N GLU A 373 5.17 7.90 14.14
CA GLU A 373 6.31 7.55 13.28
C GLU A 373 6.51 8.58 12.16
N LEU A 374 5.44 9.02 11.50
CA LEU A 374 5.53 9.93 10.34
C LEU A 374 5.90 11.37 10.72
N LEU A 375 5.41 11.84 11.86
CA LEU A 375 5.42 13.23 12.28
C LEU A 375 6.10 13.42 13.64
N GLY A 376 6.99 12.50 14.03
CA GLY A 376 7.76 12.54 15.28
C GLY A 376 8.64 13.78 15.47
N CYS A 377 8.82 14.61 14.43
CA CYS A 377 9.48 15.92 14.53
C CYS A 377 8.60 17.00 15.18
N PHE A 378 7.30 16.75 15.37
CA PHE A 378 6.36 17.64 16.07
C PHE A 378 6.03 17.10 17.45
N ASP A 379 6.17 17.92 18.49
CA ASP A 379 5.80 17.55 19.86
C ASP A 379 4.28 17.52 20.06
N LYS A 380 3.55 18.37 19.33
CA LYS A 380 2.11 18.54 19.43
C LYS A 380 1.53 18.78 18.04
N LEU A 381 0.32 18.29 17.78
CA LEU A 381 -0.39 18.51 16.52
C LEU A 381 -1.90 18.42 16.67
N LEU A 382 -2.62 18.90 15.65
CA LEU A 382 -4.06 18.70 15.50
C LEU A 382 -4.34 17.56 14.53
N TYR A 383 -5.30 16.71 14.87
CA TYR A 383 -5.93 15.81 13.90
C TYR A 383 -7.35 16.27 13.63
N LEU A 384 -7.73 16.37 12.36
CA LEU A 384 -9.04 16.81 11.89
C LEU A 384 -9.58 15.86 10.82
N ASP A 385 -10.82 15.39 10.97
CA ASP A 385 -11.51 14.59 9.96
C ASP A 385 -11.90 15.41 8.71
N GLY A 386 -12.22 14.70 7.63
CA GLY A 386 -12.46 15.28 6.30
C GLY A 386 -13.87 15.82 6.08
N ASP A 387 -14.74 15.81 7.08
CA ASP A 387 -16.17 16.13 7.01
C ASP A 387 -16.59 17.11 8.12
N LEU A 388 -15.83 18.20 8.18
CA LEU A 388 -15.98 19.27 9.15
C LEU A 388 -16.30 20.60 8.45
N ILE A 389 -16.97 21.50 9.18
CA ILE A 389 -16.98 22.93 8.87
C ILE A 389 -16.40 23.67 10.07
N ILE A 390 -15.26 24.32 9.84
CA ILE A 390 -14.53 25.09 10.82
C ILE A 390 -15.04 26.53 10.79
N LYS A 391 -15.45 27.05 11.94
CA LYS A 391 -16.02 28.39 12.13
C LYS A 391 -15.14 29.31 12.99
N ARG A 392 -14.00 28.78 13.47
CA ARG A 392 -13.04 29.51 14.32
C ARG A 392 -11.62 29.04 14.03
N ASP A 393 -10.63 29.93 14.20
CA ASP A 393 -9.23 29.58 13.97
C ASP A 393 -8.77 28.42 14.85
N VAL A 394 -8.39 27.32 14.22
CA VAL A 394 -7.90 26.09 14.88
C VAL A 394 -6.56 26.29 15.58
N ALA A 395 -5.82 27.38 15.31
CA ALA A 395 -4.67 27.74 16.11
C ALA A 395 -5.04 27.92 17.60
N GLN A 396 -6.25 28.42 17.88
CA GLN A 396 -6.74 28.56 19.27
C GLN A 396 -6.92 27.18 19.93
N LEU A 397 -7.40 26.18 19.19
CA LEU A 397 -7.48 24.80 19.66
C LEU A 397 -6.08 24.22 19.91
N TYR A 398 -5.16 24.40 18.96
CA TYR A 398 -3.78 23.95 19.08
C TYR A 398 -3.06 24.55 20.30
N HIS A 399 -3.34 25.80 20.66
CA HIS A 399 -2.74 26.44 21.82
C HIS A 399 -3.41 26.08 23.16
N THR A 400 -4.47 25.27 23.16
CA THR A 400 -5.08 24.77 24.41
C THR A 400 -4.06 23.96 25.20
N ASP A 401 -3.80 24.34 26.45
CA ASP A 401 -2.92 23.59 27.34
C ASP A 401 -3.62 22.32 27.82
N ILE A 402 -3.11 21.16 27.40
CA ILE A 402 -3.62 19.84 27.79
C ILE A 402 -2.78 19.20 28.90
N GLY A 403 -1.75 19.89 29.41
CA GLY A 403 -0.82 19.37 30.42
C GLY A 403 -0.10 18.10 29.97
N ASP A 404 0.01 17.13 30.89
CA ASP A 404 0.65 15.83 30.64
C ASP A 404 -0.29 14.80 29.98
N ASN A 405 -1.51 15.20 29.59
CA ASN A 405 -2.41 14.32 28.87
C ASN A 405 -1.82 13.98 27.49
N TRP A 406 -2.13 12.77 27.02
CA TRP A 406 -1.67 12.27 25.73
C TRP A 406 -2.47 12.89 24.59
N LEU A 407 -3.74 13.21 24.84
CA LEU A 407 -4.57 13.92 23.89
C LEU A 407 -5.62 14.80 24.55
N GLY A 408 -6.08 15.79 23.80
CA GLY A 408 -7.31 16.53 24.06
C GLY A 408 -8.39 16.11 23.07
N ALA A 409 -9.58 15.78 23.57
CA ALA A 409 -10.73 15.38 22.75
C ALA A 409 -12.05 15.85 23.37
N VAL A 410 -13.10 15.87 22.56
CA VAL A 410 -14.47 16.19 23.00
C VAL A 410 -15.23 14.89 23.31
N LEU A 411 -16.01 14.90 24.39
CA LEU A 411 -16.93 13.82 24.74
C LEU A 411 -17.89 13.53 23.58
N ASP A 412 -17.97 12.28 23.16
CA ASP A 412 -18.97 11.84 22.20
C ASP A 412 -20.33 11.75 22.89
N ILE A 413 -21.19 12.73 22.63
CA ILE A 413 -22.49 12.83 23.29
C ILE A 413 -23.42 11.66 22.92
N CYS A 414 -23.27 11.13 21.69
CA CYS A 414 -24.05 10.00 21.21
C CYS A 414 -23.65 8.75 21.98
N GLU A 415 -22.35 8.42 22.02
CA GLU A 415 -21.85 7.26 22.77
C GLU A 415 -22.13 7.39 24.28
N ALA A 416 -22.03 8.61 24.83
CA ALA A 416 -22.41 8.87 26.21
C ALA A 416 -23.88 8.55 26.48
N GLY A 417 -24.81 8.91 25.59
CA GLY A 417 -26.23 8.57 25.73
C GLY A 417 -26.53 7.09 25.49
N VAL A 418 -25.93 6.52 24.45
CA VAL A 418 -26.05 5.11 24.07
C VAL A 418 -25.69 4.19 25.24
N THR A 419 -24.54 4.42 25.84
CA THR A 419 -24.00 3.55 26.91
C THR A 419 -24.54 3.89 28.30
N ASN A 420 -25.08 5.10 28.53
CA ASN A 420 -25.64 5.51 29.82
C ASN A 420 -27.12 5.12 30.01
N GLY A 421 -27.75 4.48 29.03
CA GLY A 421 -29.08 3.88 29.24
C GLY A 421 -29.94 3.65 28.01
N TYR A 422 -29.55 4.13 26.83
CA TYR A 422 -30.33 3.93 25.61
C TYR A 422 -30.20 2.50 25.05
N ASP A 423 -28.98 1.95 24.98
CA ASP A 423 -28.72 0.59 24.50
C ASP A 423 -27.81 -0.21 25.45
N LEU A 424 -28.41 -1.17 26.15
CA LEU A 424 -27.72 -2.06 27.07
C LEU A 424 -26.66 -2.93 26.38
N LYS A 425 -26.82 -3.27 25.10
CA LYS A 425 -25.82 -4.09 24.39
C LYS A 425 -24.55 -3.30 24.11
N SER A 426 -24.67 -2.04 23.74
CA SER A 426 -23.53 -1.14 23.56
C SER A 426 -22.84 -0.84 24.89
N ALA A 427 -23.60 -0.60 25.97
CA ALA A 427 -23.05 -0.51 27.31
C ALA A 427 -22.24 -1.77 27.71
N GLN A 428 -22.76 -2.96 27.42
CA GLN A 428 -22.08 -4.22 27.69
C GLN A 428 -20.82 -4.40 26.82
N TYR A 429 -20.86 -3.98 25.56
CA TYR A 429 -19.69 -3.97 24.69
C TYR A 429 -18.55 -3.14 25.29
N VAL A 430 -18.83 -1.90 25.69
CA VAL A 430 -17.80 -1.04 26.29
C VAL A 430 -17.27 -1.63 27.59
N LYS A 431 -18.15 -2.19 28.43
CA LYS A 431 -17.74 -2.82 29.69
C LYS A 431 -16.88 -4.07 29.52
N ASP A 432 -17.26 -4.98 28.62
CA ASP A 432 -16.62 -6.30 28.53
C ASP A 432 -15.47 -6.33 27.51
N ARG A 433 -15.62 -5.60 26.40
CA ARG A 433 -14.67 -5.61 25.28
C ARG A 433 -13.66 -4.49 25.39
N MET A 434 -14.11 -3.25 25.66
CA MET A 434 -13.19 -2.11 25.83
C MET A 434 -12.67 -2.01 27.26
N GLN A 435 -13.43 -2.51 28.24
CA GLN A 435 -13.08 -2.51 29.67
C GLN A 435 -12.84 -1.12 30.25
N LEU A 436 -13.53 -0.11 29.71
CA LEU A 436 -13.47 1.25 30.26
C LEU A 436 -14.07 1.30 31.67
N ARG A 437 -13.42 2.04 32.57
CA ARG A 437 -13.87 2.30 33.93
C ARG A 437 -15.19 3.06 33.96
N THR A 438 -15.35 4.04 33.07
CA THR A 438 -16.57 4.84 32.95
C THR A 438 -17.12 4.73 31.53
N ILE A 439 -18.06 3.80 31.32
CA ILE A 439 -18.55 3.41 29.99
C ILE A 439 -19.10 4.55 29.11
N TRP A 440 -19.67 5.59 29.73
CA TRP A 440 -20.21 6.74 28.97
C TRP A 440 -19.17 7.79 28.64
N LYS A 441 -17.95 7.69 29.19
CA LYS A 441 -16.93 8.72 29.09
C LYS A 441 -15.96 8.43 27.94
N GLN A 442 -16.50 8.39 26.73
CA GLN A 442 -15.78 8.15 25.49
C GLN A 442 -15.69 9.43 24.65
N PHE A 443 -14.63 9.57 23.86
CA PHE A 443 -14.46 10.70 22.95
C PHE A 443 -14.62 10.28 21.48
N ASN A 444 -14.98 11.26 20.64
CA ASN A 444 -14.96 11.13 19.20
C ASN A 444 -13.58 11.50 18.64
N ALA A 445 -13.06 10.68 17.73
CA ALA A 445 -11.69 10.82 17.23
C ALA A 445 -11.52 11.82 16.08
N GLY A 446 -12.59 12.50 15.64
CA GLY A 446 -12.53 13.37 14.45
C GLY A 446 -11.93 14.75 14.68
N VAL A 447 -11.78 15.18 15.94
CA VAL A 447 -11.04 16.39 16.30
C VAL A 447 -10.20 16.09 17.53
N LEU A 448 -8.88 16.08 17.38
CA LEU A 448 -7.94 15.76 18.46
C LEU A 448 -6.83 16.79 18.55
N VAL A 449 -6.44 17.13 19.77
CA VAL A 449 -5.15 17.75 20.08
C VAL A 449 -4.21 16.64 20.54
N LEU A 450 -3.23 16.26 19.74
CA LEU A 450 -2.33 15.15 20.06
C LEU A 450 -1.04 15.68 20.69
N ASN A 451 -0.69 15.19 21.88
CA ASN A 451 0.65 15.29 22.46
C ASN A 451 1.52 14.22 21.81
N ASN A 452 1.99 14.52 20.60
CA ASN A 452 2.70 13.56 19.77
C ASN A 452 4.02 13.10 20.40
N ARG A 453 4.67 13.95 21.20
CA ARG A 453 5.83 13.54 22.02
C ARG A 453 5.46 12.40 22.97
N ALA A 454 4.38 12.55 23.74
CA ALA A 454 3.93 11.50 24.66
C ALA A 454 3.56 10.21 23.90
N PHE A 455 2.93 10.31 22.72
CA PHE A 455 2.67 9.14 21.89
C PHE A 455 3.97 8.45 21.44
N CYS A 456 4.97 9.19 20.96
CA CYS A 456 6.26 8.64 20.54
C CYS A 456 7.03 7.97 21.69
N GLU A 457 6.90 8.49 22.91
CA GLU A 457 7.55 7.94 24.10
C GLU A 457 6.89 6.64 24.60
N ASN A 458 5.59 6.47 24.38
CA ASN A 458 4.82 5.36 24.96
C ASN A 458 4.43 4.28 23.93
N PHE A 459 4.40 4.61 22.64
CA PHE A 459 3.91 3.72 21.60
C PHE A 459 4.79 3.70 20.36
N THR A 460 4.93 2.52 19.78
CA THR A 460 5.37 2.38 18.39
C THR A 460 4.15 2.31 17.48
N THR A 461 4.25 2.80 16.24
CA THR A 461 3.19 2.64 15.24
C THR A 461 2.84 1.16 15.01
N ARG A 462 3.84 0.28 15.03
CA ARG A 462 3.63 -1.17 14.99
C ARG A 462 2.72 -1.65 16.11
N TYR A 463 2.98 -1.26 17.36
CA TYR A 463 2.14 -1.63 18.50
C TYR A 463 0.70 -1.14 18.32
N LEU A 464 0.51 0.12 17.91
CA LEU A 464 -0.82 0.70 17.73
C LEU A 464 -1.63 -0.05 16.66
N LEU A 465 -1.00 -0.39 15.53
CA LEU A 465 -1.66 -1.12 14.43
C LEU A 465 -1.95 -2.57 14.82
N GLU A 466 -1.01 -3.27 15.46
CA GLU A 466 -1.22 -4.65 15.96
C GLU A 466 -2.33 -4.69 17.03
N PHE A 467 -2.38 -3.70 17.92
CA PHE A 467 -3.43 -3.58 18.93
C PHE A 467 -4.82 -3.39 18.29
N ALA A 468 -4.91 -2.51 17.30
CA ALA A 468 -6.15 -2.25 16.59
C ALA A 468 -6.62 -3.46 15.76
N GLU A 469 -5.69 -4.15 15.09
CA GLU A 469 -5.95 -5.40 14.35
C GLU A 469 -6.48 -6.50 15.28
N ALA A 470 -5.79 -6.74 16.40
CA ALA A 470 -6.16 -7.78 17.35
C ALA A 470 -7.49 -7.49 18.05
N GLY A 471 -7.78 -6.22 18.33
CA GLY A 471 -8.99 -5.79 19.02
C GLY A 471 -10.27 -5.98 18.21
N ASN A 472 -10.19 -5.78 16.89
CA ASN A 472 -11.34 -5.78 15.97
C ASN A 472 -12.52 -4.98 16.54
N PHE A 473 -12.22 -3.73 16.91
CA PHE A 473 -13.14 -2.88 17.66
C PHE A 473 -14.26 -2.31 16.78
N ARG A 474 -15.39 -1.96 17.40
CA ARG A 474 -16.62 -1.55 16.70
C ARG A 474 -16.41 -0.23 15.97
N PHE A 475 -15.83 0.76 16.65
CA PHE A 475 -15.42 2.04 16.09
C PHE A 475 -13.91 2.07 15.81
N GLN A 476 -13.33 0.90 15.51
CA GLN A 476 -12.00 0.77 14.95
C GLN A 476 -10.93 1.47 15.81
N ASP A 477 -10.18 2.39 15.22
CA ASP A 477 -9.12 3.14 15.89
C ASP A 477 -9.63 4.11 16.97
N GLN A 478 -10.88 4.61 16.88
CA GLN A 478 -11.47 5.44 17.94
C GLN A 478 -11.59 4.65 19.24
N ASP A 479 -12.07 3.42 19.18
CA ASP A 479 -12.15 2.54 20.35
C ASP A 479 -10.74 2.22 20.87
N ALA A 480 -9.80 1.92 19.96
CA ALA A 480 -8.42 1.65 20.34
C ALA A 480 -7.80 2.82 21.12
N LEU A 481 -8.01 4.07 20.66
CA LEU A 481 -7.50 5.26 21.33
C LEU A 481 -8.24 5.55 22.65
N ASN A 482 -9.56 5.32 22.72
CA ASN A 482 -10.31 5.46 23.98
C ASN A 482 -9.79 4.47 25.05
N ILE A 483 -9.43 3.25 24.66
CA ILE A 483 -8.85 2.25 25.57
C ILE A 483 -7.45 2.66 26.01
N LEU A 484 -6.57 2.96 25.05
CA LEU A 484 -5.17 3.26 25.34
C LEU A 484 -5.03 4.54 26.16
N CYS A 485 -5.85 5.55 25.89
CA CYS A 485 -5.71 6.89 26.46
C CYS A 485 -6.64 7.18 27.66
N GLU A 486 -7.43 6.22 28.16
CA GLU A 486 -8.53 6.46 29.13
C GLU A 486 -8.16 7.42 30.29
N GLU A 487 -6.96 7.26 30.85
CA GLU A 487 -6.48 8.03 32.01
C GLU A 487 -5.69 9.30 31.63
N HIS A 488 -5.51 9.56 30.34
CA HIS A 488 -4.67 10.62 29.76
C HIS A 488 -5.41 11.50 28.74
N ILE A 489 -6.71 11.74 28.96
CA ILE A 489 -7.56 12.59 28.12
C ILE A 489 -7.84 13.93 28.79
N PHE A 490 -7.50 15.02 28.10
CA PHE A 490 -8.02 16.35 28.39
C PHE A 490 -9.37 16.55 27.68
N TRP A 491 -10.43 16.82 28.45
CA TRP A 491 -11.77 17.02 27.88
C TRP A 491 -11.93 18.46 27.38
N LEU A 492 -12.02 18.60 26.06
CA LEU A 492 -12.17 19.88 25.37
C LEU A 492 -13.60 20.42 25.46
N ASP A 493 -13.75 21.73 25.22
CA ASP A 493 -15.04 22.38 25.07
C ASP A 493 -15.84 21.73 23.92
N PRO A 494 -17.11 21.33 24.13
CA PRO A 494 -17.90 20.66 23.09
C PRO A 494 -18.09 21.46 21.80
N ARG A 495 -17.88 22.78 21.82
CA ARG A 495 -17.91 23.61 20.60
C ARG A 495 -16.82 23.26 19.59
N TRP A 496 -15.70 22.67 20.04
CA TRP A 496 -14.60 22.24 19.16
C TRP A 496 -14.90 20.96 18.37
N ASN A 497 -15.96 20.22 18.68
CA ASN A 497 -16.38 19.06 17.91
C ASN A 497 -17.88 18.84 18.12
N PHE A 498 -18.69 19.69 17.48
CA PHE A 498 -20.15 19.64 17.62
C PHE A 498 -20.74 18.68 16.57
N PHE A 499 -21.41 17.63 17.05
CA PHE A 499 -22.08 16.63 16.22
C PHE A 499 -23.37 17.20 15.63
N ALA A 500 -23.33 17.57 14.35
CA ALA A 500 -24.55 17.91 13.63
C ALA A 500 -25.27 16.62 13.23
N ASP A 501 -26.58 16.60 13.43
CA ASP A 501 -27.46 15.48 13.07
C ASP A 501 -28.89 16.03 13.00
N PRO A 502 -29.79 15.59 12.08
CA PRO A 502 -31.16 16.05 12.08
C PRO A 502 -31.82 15.87 13.46
N VAL A 503 -32.66 16.83 13.85
CA VAL A 503 -33.27 16.80 15.20
C VAL A 503 -34.11 15.53 15.43
N ASP A 504 -34.69 14.99 14.36
CA ASP A 504 -35.50 13.77 14.37
C ASP A 504 -34.71 12.50 13.96
N SER A 505 -33.38 12.51 14.09
CA SER A 505 -32.52 11.36 13.78
C SER A 505 -31.89 10.74 15.05
N TYR A 506 -30.91 9.87 14.82
CA TYR A 506 -30.24 9.05 15.83
C TYR A 506 -29.73 9.86 17.03
N ARG A 507 -28.95 10.93 16.83
CA ARG A 507 -28.45 11.79 17.93
C ARG A 507 -29.59 12.29 18.80
N GLY A 508 -30.66 12.83 18.20
CA GLY A 508 -31.80 13.39 18.93
C GLY A 508 -32.47 12.38 19.86
N TRP A 509 -32.48 11.09 19.49
CA TRP A 509 -33.04 10.03 20.33
C TRP A 509 -32.13 9.63 21.49
N VAL A 510 -30.80 9.67 21.29
CA VAL A 510 -29.82 9.15 22.25
C VAL A 510 -29.26 10.22 23.19
N GLU A 511 -29.13 11.48 22.76
CA GLU A 511 -28.42 12.52 23.52
C GLU A 511 -29.05 12.82 24.88
N GLN A 512 -30.38 12.67 24.99
CA GLN A 512 -31.14 12.87 26.22
C GLN A 512 -30.85 11.81 27.30
N TYR A 513 -30.28 10.66 26.91
CA TYR A 513 -29.85 9.61 27.84
C TYR A 513 -28.45 9.86 28.39
N ALA A 514 -27.70 10.82 27.84
CA ALA A 514 -26.37 11.16 28.33
C ALA A 514 -26.45 11.75 29.75
N PRO A 515 -25.36 11.70 30.55
CA PRO A 515 -25.34 12.33 31.86
C PRO A 515 -25.75 13.81 31.77
N ARG A 516 -26.63 14.24 32.69
CA ARG A 516 -27.30 15.55 32.63
C ARG A 516 -26.36 16.73 32.37
N LEU A 517 -25.17 16.76 32.99
CA LEU A 517 -24.21 17.83 32.81
C LEU A 517 -23.56 17.83 31.42
N ALA A 518 -23.28 16.65 30.85
CA ALA A 518 -22.76 16.51 29.51
C ALA A 518 -23.78 16.96 28.47
N TYR A 519 -25.04 16.52 28.62
CA TYR A 519 -26.14 16.99 27.79
C TYR A 519 -26.30 18.52 27.85
N GLN A 520 -26.28 19.11 29.04
CA GLN A 520 -26.37 20.57 29.20
C GLN A 520 -25.22 21.31 28.50
N ALA A 521 -23.99 20.82 28.62
CA ALA A 521 -22.84 21.40 27.94
C ALA A 521 -22.96 21.30 26.41
N PHE A 522 -23.42 20.15 25.90
CA PHE A 522 -23.69 19.97 24.47
C PHE A 522 -24.78 20.91 23.95
N ARG A 523 -25.89 21.08 24.67
CA ARG A 523 -26.97 22.01 24.31
C ARG A 523 -26.53 23.48 24.34
N GLU A 524 -25.58 23.83 25.19
CA GLU A 524 -24.97 25.17 25.17
C GLU A 524 -24.06 25.34 23.95
N ALA A 525 -23.24 24.34 23.64
CA ALA A 525 -22.37 24.35 22.46
C ALA A 525 -23.16 24.47 21.14
N ALA A 526 -24.36 23.88 21.06
CA ALA A 526 -25.25 23.97 19.89
C ALA A 526 -25.62 25.42 19.49
N LYS A 527 -25.52 26.39 20.41
CA LYS A 527 -25.84 27.79 20.13
C LYS A 527 -24.75 28.50 19.33
N ASP A 528 -23.50 28.06 19.45
CA ASP A 528 -22.32 28.65 18.80
C ASP A 528 -21.23 27.58 18.59
N PRO A 529 -21.43 26.62 17.67
CA PRO A 529 -20.42 25.61 17.38
C PRO A 529 -19.20 26.25 16.68
N TRP A 530 -17.99 25.88 17.11
CA TRP A 530 -16.73 26.35 16.51
C TRP A 530 -16.21 25.40 15.44
N ILE A 531 -16.50 24.11 15.57
CA ILE A 531 -16.35 23.11 14.50
C ILE A 531 -17.63 22.29 14.48
N ILE A 532 -18.27 22.25 13.31
CA ILE A 532 -19.41 21.41 13.02
C ILE A 532 -18.88 20.12 12.39
N HIS A 533 -19.17 18.98 12.99
CA HIS A 533 -18.76 17.67 12.52
C HIS A 533 -19.98 16.92 12.01
N TYR A 534 -20.00 16.64 10.70
CA TYR A 534 -21.05 15.84 10.07
C TYR A 534 -20.76 14.35 10.26
N ALA A 535 -20.56 13.90 11.50
CA ALA A 535 -20.17 12.52 11.82
C ALA A 535 -21.26 11.51 11.42
N GLY A 536 -20.87 10.26 11.15
CA GLY A 536 -21.81 9.18 10.83
C GLY A 536 -22.21 9.08 9.36
N ASN A 537 -23.35 8.45 9.08
CA ASN A 537 -23.78 8.10 7.71
C ASN A 537 -24.69 9.15 7.07
N GLU A 538 -25.42 9.89 7.89
CA GLU A 538 -26.27 10.96 7.43
C GLU A 538 -25.37 12.17 7.18
N LYS A 539 -25.34 12.65 5.93
CA LYS A 539 -24.44 13.72 5.50
C LYS A 539 -25.21 14.84 4.80
N PRO A 540 -24.75 16.10 4.88
CA PRO A 540 -25.44 17.24 4.27
C PRO A 540 -25.44 17.18 2.73
N TRP A 541 -24.54 16.40 2.12
CA TRP A 541 -24.51 16.10 0.67
C TRP A 541 -25.35 14.87 0.27
N ILE A 542 -26.17 14.35 1.19
CA ILE A 542 -27.16 13.29 0.92
C ILE A 542 -28.54 13.78 1.36
N TYR A 543 -28.61 14.50 2.48
CA TYR A 543 -29.83 14.99 3.10
C TYR A 543 -29.83 16.53 3.14
N PRO A 544 -30.59 17.21 2.26
CA PRO A 544 -30.63 18.68 2.23
C PRO A 544 -31.18 19.33 3.51
N ALA A 545 -31.99 18.60 4.29
CA ALA A 545 -32.56 19.07 5.56
C ALA A 545 -31.68 18.74 6.79
N PHE A 546 -30.40 18.44 6.57
CA PHE A 546 -29.45 18.14 7.64
C PHE A 546 -29.15 19.39 8.48
N GLU A 547 -28.93 19.22 9.78
CA GLU A 547 -28.62 20.32 10.69
C GLU A 547 -27.34 21.04 10.24
N TRP A 548 -27.41 22.37 10.04
CA TRP A 548 -26.31 23.16 9.48
C TRP A 548 -25.86 22.76 8.07
N ALA A 549 -26.72 22.14 7.24
CA ALA A 549 -26.38 21.82 5.85
C ALA A 549 -26.03 23.07 5.02
N ASP A 550 -26.64 24.21 5.33
CA ASP A 550 -26.39 25.50 4.68
C ASP A 550 -24.93 25.95 4.83
N GLU A 551 -24.34 25.75 6.01
CA GLU A 551 -22.92 26.03 6.25
C GLU A 551 -22.04 25.17 5.32
N PHE A 552 -22.29 23.87 5.25
CA PHE A 552 -21.56 22.96 4.34
C PHE A 552 -21.65 23.43 2.88
N TRP A 553 -22.86 23.69 2.39
CA TRP A 553 -23.08 24.07 1.00
C TRP A 553 -22.50 25.45 0.67
N SER A 554 -22.51 26.38 1.62
CA SER A 554 -21.91 27.71 1.45
C SER A 554 -20.39 27.65 1.25
N VAL A 555 -19.72 26.77 1.99
CA VAL A 555 -18.28 26.54 1.85
C VAL A 555 -17.99 25.72 0.59
N ALA A 556 -18.80 24.68 0.32
CA ALA A 556 -18.66 23.85 -0.87
C ALA A 556 -18.64 24.69 -2.15
N ALA A 557 -19.56 25.65 -2.27
CA ALA A 557 -19.68 26.56 -3.40
C ALA A 557 -18.43 27.42 -3.68
N LYS A 558 -17.54 27.61 -2.69
CA LYS A 558 -16.26 28.33 -2.86
C LYS A 558 -15.15 27.45 -3.44
N THR A 559 -15.34 26.14 -3.50
CA THR A 559 -14.31 25.19 -3.92
C THR A 559 -14.49 24.78 -5.38
N ALA A 560 -13.37 24.43 -6.03
CA ALA A 560 -13.41 23.76 -7.34
C ALA A 560 -14.04 22.36 -7.29
N PHE A 561 -14.36 21.84 -6.10
CA PHE A 561 -14.97 20.53 -5.87
C PHE A 561 -16.51 20.57 -5.82
N TYR A 562 -17.13 21.76 -5.82
CA TYR A 562 -18.58 21.89 -5.84
C TYR A 562 -19.27 21.05 -6.93
N PRO A 563 -18.82 21.05 -8.20
CA PRO A 563 -19.43 20.22 -9.23
C PRO A 563 -19.27 18.71 -8.96
N ASP A 564 -18.16 18.29 -8.35
CA ASP A 564 -17.91 16.88 -8.03
C ASP A 564 -18.85 16.37 -6.93
N VAL A 565 -19.15 17.23 -5.94
CA VAL A 565 -20.13 16.92 -4.89
C VAL A 565 -21.51 16.75 -5.51
N LEU A 566 -21.97 17.69 -6.34
CA LEU A 566 -23.27 17.56 -7.02
C LEU A 566 -23.35 16.36 -7.97
N ALA A 567 -22.24 16.01 -8.65
CA ALA A 567 -22.20 14.85 -9.51
C ALA A 567 -22.35 13.55 -8.72
N SER A 568 -21.76 13.47 -7.52
CA SER A 568 -21.89 12.31 -6.64
C SER A 568 -23.31 12.08 -6.14
N GLU A 569 -24.10 13.16 -5.98
CA GLU A 569 -25.53 13.06 -5.65
C GLU A 569 -26.35 12.46 -6.79
N ARG A 570 -26.04 12.81 -8.05
CA ARG A 570 -26.77 12.30 -9.23
C ARG A 570 -26.60 10.80 -9.43
N THR A 571 -25.47 10.22 -9.02
CA THR A 571 -25.27 8.77 -9.03
C THR A 571 -26.06 8.04 -7.95
N VAL A 572 -26.42 8.71 -6.85
CA VAL A 572 -27.28 8.15 -5.78
C VAL A 572 -28.76 8.37 -6.12
N ALA A 573 -29.10 9.48 -6.79
CA ALA A 573 -30.46 9.87 -7.16
C ALA A 573 -30.90 9.41 -8.57
N ALA A 574 -30.03 8.75 -9.35
CA ALA A 574 -30.45 8.11 -10.59
C ALA A 574 -31.52 7.05 -10.24
N PRO A 575 -32.74 7.13 -10.81
CA PRO A 575 -33.68 6.03 -10.67
C PRO A 575 -32.95 4.80 -11.20
N GLN A 576 -32.84 3.75 -10.39
CA GLN A 576 -32.62 2.43 -10.98
C GLN A 576 -33.68 2.31 -12.09
N PRO A 577 -33.31 2.00 -13.34
CA PRO A 577 -34.30 1.74 -14.36
C PRO A 577 -35.22 0.70 -13.75
N ALA A 578 -36.51 1.04 -13.63
CA ALA A 578 -37.51 0.21 -12.98
C ALA A 578 -37.23 -1.23 -13.39
N ALA A 579 -36.70 -2.01 -12.44
CA ALA A 579 -36.41 -3.39 -12.69
C ALA A 579 -37.78 -3.97 -13.03
N GLN A 580 -37.99 -4.29 -14.31
CA GLN A 580 -39.07 -5.17 -14.70
C GLN A 580 -38.95 -6.36 -13.74
N ALA A 581 -40.00 -6.55 -12.96
CA ALA A 581 -40.07 -7.53 -11.90
C ALA A 581 -39.50 -8.87 -12.38
N GLN A 582 -38.26 -9.16 -12.00
CA GLN A 582 -37.69 -10.48 -12.00
C GLN A 582 -37.44 -10.81 -10.54
N GLY A 583 -38.14 -11.82 -10.06
CA GLY A 583 -38.18 -12.25 -8.66
C GLY A 583 -36.80 -12.57 -8.06
N PRO A 584 -36.77 -12.90 -6.77
CA PRO A 584 -35.55 -12.88 -5.95
C PRO A 584 -34.43 -13.75 -6.54
N ARG A 585 -33.26 -13.15 -6.73
CA ARG A 585 -32.01 -13.85 -7.07
C ARG A 585 -31.50 -14.59 -5.83
N VAL A 586 -31.48 -15.91 -5.91
CA VAL A 586 -30.90 -16.83 -4.92
C VAL A 586 -29.37 -16.81 -5.04
N VAL A 587 -28.67 -16.50 -3.95
CA VAL A 587 -27.21 -16.66 -3.81
C VAL A 587 -26.95 -18.09 -3.34
N TYR A 588 -26.18 -18.88 -4.10
CA TYR A 588 -25.84 -20.26 -3.76
C TYR A 588 -24.64 -20.31 -2.81
N SER A 589 -24.79 -21.01 -1.68
CA SER A 589 -23.70 -21.44 -0.79
C SER A 589 -23.27 -22.88 -1.14
N PRO A 590 -22.00 -23.30 -0.90
CA PRO A 590 -21.52 -24.62 -1.27
C PRO A 590 -22.30 -25.77 -0.61
N ILE A 591 -22.60 -26.79 -1.39
CA ILE A 591 -23.47 -27.91 -1.04
C ILE A 591 -22.78 -28.84 -0.03
N SER A 592 -23.39 -29.06 1.14
CA SER A 592 -22.96 -30.08 2.11
C SER A 592 -23.31 -31.51 1.65
N GLU A 593 -22.54 -32.51 2.08
CA GLU A 593 -22.65 -33.92 1.67
C GLU A 593 -24.05 -34.55 1.88
N LYS A 594 -24.90 -33.97 2.73
CA LYS A 594 -26.29 -34.41 2.96
C LYS A 594 -27.25 -34.08 1.80
N SER A 595 -26.82 -33.30 0.82
CA SER A 595 -27.57 -32.99 -0.41
C SER A 595 -27.49 -34.07 -1.50
N ARG A 596 -26.53 -34.99 -1.45
CA ARG A 596 -26.33 -36.02 -2.50
C ARG A 596 -27.44 -37.08 -2.51
N LEU A 597 -28.00 -37.40 -1.35
CA LEU A 597 -29.13 -38.36 -1.23
C LEU A 597 -30.42 -37.79 -1.84
N ARG A 598 -30.63 -36.47 -1.74
CA ARG A 598 -31.80 -35.80 -2.34
C ARG A 598 -31.67 -35.71 -3.86
N SER A 599 -30.47 -35.45 -4.38
CA SER A 599 -30.22 -35.42 -5.83
C SER A 599 -30.31 -36.81 -6.47
N LEU A 600 -29.95 -37.89 -5.76
CA LEU A 600 -30.15 -39.27 -6.23
C LEU A 600 -31.65 -39.62 -6.37
N ALA A 601 -32.48 -39.18 -5.43
CA ALA A 601 -33.93 -39.38 -5.49
C ALA A 601 -34.58 -38.60 -6.65
N ASP A 602 -34.04 -37.42 -6.98
CA ASP A 602 -34.51 -36.60 -8.10
C ASP A 602 -34.12 -37.18 -9.46
N MET A 603 -33.05 -37.98 -9.53
CA MET A 603 -32.54 -38.61 -10.74
C MET A 603 -33.21 -39.95 -11.07
N LEU A 604 -33.61 -40.73 -10.05
CA LEU A 604 -34.12 -42.10 -10.22
C LEU A 604 -35.65 -42.20 -10.20
N LEU A 605 -36.37 -41.19 -9.71
CA LEU A 605 -37.83 -41.24 -9.54
C LEU A 605 -38.55 -40.13 -10.34
N PRO A 606 -39.61 -40.47 -11.10
CA PRO A 606 -40.37 -39.49 -11.88
C PRO A 606 -40.88 -38.32 -11.03
N LEU A 607 -40.82 -37.12 -11.59
CA LEU A 607 -41.39 -35.88 -11.05
C LEU A 607 -42.88 -36.11 -10.71
N GLY A 608 -43.27 -35.80 -9.47
CA GLY A 608 -44.66 -35.93 -9.00
C GLY A 608 -45.09 -37.32 -8.51
N SER A 609 -44.19 -38.32 -8.51
CA SER A 609 -44.56 -39.65 -7.98
C SER A 609 -44.69 -39.66 -6.45
N LYS A 610 -45.73 -40.34 -5.93
CA LYS A 610 -45.96 -40.49 -4.47
C LYS A 610 -44.75 -41.10 -3.73
N ARG A 611 -43.94 -41.91 -4.42
CA ARG A 611 -42.70 -42.51 -3.85
C ARG A 611 -41.59 -41.48 -3.66
N ARG A 612 -41.44 -40.51 -4.58
CA ARG A 612 -40.47 -39.41 -4.47
C ARG A 612 -40.79 -38.48 -3.32
N GLU A 613 -42.06 -38.13 -3.15
CA GLU A 613 -42.51 -37.24 -2.06
C GLU A 613 -42.31 -37.86 -0.67
N ARG A 614 -42.57 -39.16 -0.51
CA ARG A 614 -42.30 -39.86 0.75
C ARG A 614 -40.81 -39.91 1.13
N LEU A 615 -39.93 -40.09 0.14
CA LEU A 615 -38.49 -40.10 0.39
C LEU A 615 -37.95 -38.72 0.77
N LYS A 616 -38.53 -37.65 0.20
CA LYS A 616 -38.19 -36.26 0.53
C LYS A 616 -38.66 -35.82 1.92
N ALA A 617 -39.73 -36.40 2.44
CA ALA A 617 -40.24 -36.10 3.77
C ALA A 617 -39.36 -36.68 4.91
N LEU A 618 -38.55 -37.70 4.63
CA LEU A 618 -37.65 -38.34 5.61
C LEU A 618 -36.28 -37.65 5.75
N VAL A 619 -35.99 -36.61 4.95
CA VAL A 619 -34.72 -35.86 4.97
C VAL A 619 -35.00 -34.39 5.32
N PRO A 620 -34.69 -33.92 6.54
CA PRO A 620 -34.95 -32.54 6.94
C PRO A 620 -34.13 -31.53 6.12
N GLY A 621 -34.79 -30.54 5.51
CA GLY A 621 -34.15 -29.38 4.88
C GLY A 621 -34.28 -28.13 5.76
N LEU A 622 -33.25 -27.29 5.79
CA LEU A 622 -33.24 -25.98 6.45
C LEU A 622 -34.48 -25.16 6.04
N THR A 623 -35.31 -24.80 7.01
CA THR A 623 -36.43 -23.87 6.86
C THR A 623 -35.93 -22.42 6.94
N ASN A 624 -36.30 -21.62 5.96
CA ASN A 624 -36.06 -20.18 5.90
C ASN A 624 -36.70 -19.49 7.12
N ARG A 625 -35.91 -18.77 7.93
CA ARG A 625 -36.43 -17.70 8.79
C ARG A 625 -36.29 -16.38 8.05
N ILE A 626 -37.43 -15.74 7.80
CA ILE A 626 -37.54 -14.35 7.40
C ILE A 626 -37.14 -13.51 8.62
N VAL A 627 -36.13 -12.66 8.46
CA VAL A 627 -35.86 -11.56 9.38
C VAL A 627 -36.26 -10.31 8.61
N GLU A 628 -37.34 -9.67 9.04
CA GLU A 628 -37.75 -8.35 8.56
C GLU A 628 -36.72 -7.31 9.01
N SER A 629 -36.37 -6.40 8.11
CA SER A 629 -35.66 -5.15 8.39
C SER A 629 -36.55 -3.98 8.02
#